data_AF-A0A239PEV7-F1
#
_entry.id   AF-A0A239PEV7-F1
#
_cell.length_a   1.000
_cell.length_b   1.000
_cell.length_c   1.000
_cell.angle_alpha   90.00
_cell.angle_beta   90.00
_cell.angle_gamma   90.00
#
_symmetry.space_group_name_H-M   'P 1'
#
loop_
_entity.id
_entity.type
_entity.pdbx_description
1 polymer ?
#
loop_
_entity_poly.entity_id
_entity_poly.type
_entity_poly.pdbx_seq_one_letter_code
_entity_poly.pdbx_strand_id
1 'polypeptide(L)'
;MKRILLPAGGALLATGLLAAGLVGTASANANPDWASDTMAKDAPTAAQTVAYWLEAQDATNNFAKATAYTTETVAASKLNSSGAYTPDGKPGVVAPIGEEKKSTSVVKNVNLPKSIGKVFFLDSKGKQRWCSATSIQSKYRNLVSTAGHCVYDDKANASVMDKWVFVPGYYQGKTP
;
A
#
# COMPACT_ATOMS: atom_id res chain seq x y z
N MET A 1 -7.24 79.29 22.45
CA MET A 1 -8.72 79.33 22.50
C MET A 1 -9.29 78.81 21.19
N LYS A 2 -9.92 77.63 21.16
CA LYS A 2 -11.16 77.30 20.43
C LYS A 2 -11.37 75.79 20.46
N ARG A 3 -12.40 75.38 21.20
CA ARG A 3 -13.07 74.08 21.14
C ARG A 3 -13.84 74.01 19.81
N ILE A 4 -14.19 72.80 19.33
CA ILE A 4 -15.59 72.36 18.99
C ILE A 4 -15.65 71.27 17.91
N LEU A 5 -16.19 70.12 18.36
CA LEU A 5 -17.20 69.22 17.77
C LEU A 5 -16.89 68.32 16.55
N LEU A 6 -16.95 67.01 16.84
CA LEU A 6 -17.55 65.96 16.01
C LEU A 6 -19.01 66.30 15.65
N PRO A 7 -19.50 65.81 14.50
CA PRO A 7 -20.83 65.23 14.46
C PRO A 7 -20.77 63.74 14.12
N ALA A 8 -21.41 62.94 14.96
CA ALA A 8 -21.94 61.65 14.59
C ALA A 8 -23.10 61.82 13.61
N GLY A 9 -23.23 60.94 12.62
CA GLY A 9 -24.39 60.90 11.72
C GLY A 9 -24.10 60.08 10.48
N GLY A 10 -24.67 58.87 10.40
CA GLY A 10 -24.32 57.85 9.42
C GLY A 10 -24.97 57.98 8.04
N ALA A 11 -24.58 57.07 7.14
CA ALA A 11 -25.40 56.47 6.08
C ALA A 11 -24.54 55.51 5.22
N LEU A 12 -24.78 54.22 5.41
CA LEU A 12 -24.98 53.19 4.38
C LEU A 12 -24.28 53.29 3.01
N LEU A 13 -23.52 52.22 2.72
CA LEU A 13 -23.40 51.47 1.45
C LEU A 13 -22.71 52.13 0.25
N ALA A 14 -21.50 51.65 -0.08
CA ALA A 14 -21.12 51.27 -1.44
C ALA A 14 -19.77 50.51 -1.46
N THR A 15 -19.83 49.22 -1.75
CA THR A 15 -18.94 48.47 -2.66
C THR A 15 -17.59 49.08 -3.05
N GLY A 16 -16.49 48.36 -2.76
CA GLY A 16 -15.18 48.63 -3.36
C GLY A 16 -14.16 47.54 -3.07
N LEU A 17 -14.08 46.56 -3.97
CA LEU A 17 -13.08 45.48 -4.07
C LEU A 17 -11.66 45.88 -3.65
N LEU A 18 -11.10 45.28 -2.60
CA LEU A 18 -9.65 45.37 -2.31
C LEU A 18 -9.03 44.07 -1.75
N ALA A 19 -9.59 42.89 -2.04
CA ALA A 19 -9.02 41.61 -1.58
C ALA A 19 -8.64 40.63 -2.71
N ALA A 20 -8.36 41.12 -3.93
CA ALA A 20 -7.92 40.29 -5.05
C ALA A 20 -6.38 40.25 -5.21
N GLY A 21 -5.64 40.16 -4.10
CA GLY A 21 -4.19 40.32 -4.11
C GLY A 21 -3.36 39.22 -3.44
N LEU A 22 -3.98 38.18 -2.89
CA LEU A 22 -3.22 37.10 -2.22
C LEU A 22 -3.82 35.71 -2.42
N VAL A 23 -4.32 35.42 -3.62
CA VAL A 23 -4.40 34.04 -4.08
C VAL A 23 -3.00 33.65 -4.53
N GLY A 24 -2.09 33.49 -3.57
CA GLY A 24 -0.88 32.72 -3.83
C GLY A 24 -1.36 31.39 -4.37
N THR A 25 -0.98 31.06 -5.60
CA THR A 25 -1.10 29.71 -6.11
C THR A 25 -0.23 28.86 -5.18
N ALA A 26 -0.83 28.35 -4.11
CA ALA A 26 -0.38 27.15 -3.45
C ALA A 26 -0.46 26.09 -4.55
N SER A 27 0.60 26.03 -5.34
CA SER A 27 0.90 24.89 -6.17
C SER A 27 1.13 23.82 -5.12
N ALA A 28 0.07 23.10 -4.76
CA ALA A 28 0.19 21.86 -4.05
C ALA A 28 0.99 20.98 -5.00
N ASN A 29 2.30 21.05 -4.87
CA ASN A 29 3.21 20.09 -5.43
C ASN A 29 2.91 18.85 -4.58
N ALA A 30 1.86 18.11 -4.97
CA ALA A 30 1.50 16.83 -4.42
C ALA A 30 2.62 15.88 -4.85
N ASN A 31 3.78 16.03 -4.22
CA ASN A 31 4.77 14.99 -4.21
C ASN A 31 4.04 13.81 -3.59
N PRO A 32 3.91 12.67 -4.30
CA PRO A 32 3.20 11.54 -3.74
C PRO A 32 3.88 11.18 -2.41
N ASP A 33 3.14 11.37 -1.32
CA ASP A 33 3.56 10.97 0.02
C ASP A 33 3.10 9.53 0.20
N TRP A 34 4.03 8.60 0.04
CA TRP A 34 3.78 7.18 0.21
C TRP A 34 4.13 6.80 1.64
N ALA A 35 3.18 6.21 2.35
CA ALA A 35 3.46 5.60 3.65
C ALA A 35 4.50 4.48 3.46
N SER A 36 5.50 4.48 4.32
CA SER A 36 6.58 3.49 4.27
C SER A 36 6.92 3.02 5.67
N ASP A 37 7.11 1.71 5.79
CA ASP A 37 7.64 1.11 7.00
C ASP A 37 8.63 0.00 6.60
N THR A 38 9.76 -0.06 7.30
CA THR A 38 10.84 -0.98 6.96
C THR A 38 10.58 -2.33 7.62
N MET A 39 10.09 -3.27 6.82
CA MET A 39 10.03 -4.68 7.21
C MET A 39 11.41 -5.35 7.09
N ALA A 40 11.73 -6.29 7.98
CA ALA A 40 12.99 -7.04 7.99
C ALA A 40 14.22 -6.13 7.74
N LYS A 41 14.47 -5.21 8.69
CA LYS A 41 15.41 -4.08 8.60
C LYS A 41 16.84 -4.38 8.14
N ASP A 42 17.28 -5.63 8.23
CA ASP A 42 18.63 -6.06 7.86
C ASP A 42 18.64 -7.54 7.42
N ALA A 43 19.76 -7.96 6.82
CA ALA A 43 19.93 -9.33 6.34
C ALA A 43 19.75 -10.39 7.45
N PRO A 44 20.25 -10.19 8.69
CA PRO A 44 19.95 -11.10 9.80
C PRO A 44 18.46 -11.25 10.10
N THR A 45 17.70 -10.14 10.15
CA THR A 45 16.26 -10.17 10.42
C THR A 45 15.49 -10.87 9.28
N ALA A 46 15.92 -10.66 8.04
CA ALA A 46 15.38 -11.37 6.88
C ALA A 46 15.66 -12.88 6.96
N ALA A 47 16.88 -13.27 7.33
CA ALA A 47 17.25 -14.68 7.51
C ALA A 47 16.46 -15.33 8.65
N GLN A 48 16.25 -14.63 9.76
CA GLN A 48 15.40 -15.10 10.87
C GLN A 48 13.94 -15.28 10.47
N THR A 49 13.43 -14.38 9.61
CA THR A 49 12.06 -14.49 9.08
C THR A 49 11.93 -15.76 8.22
N VAL A 50 12.88 -16.00 7.32
CA VAL A 50 12.90 -17.21 6.50
C VAL A 50 13.06 -18.47 7.36
N ALA A 51 13.98 -18.44 8.35
CA ALA A 51 14.20 -19.56 9.27
C ALA A 51 12.95 -19.90 10.07
N TYR A 52 12.21 -18.90 10.56
CA TYR A 52 10.94 -19.10 11.23
C TYR A 52 9.94 -19.85 10.33
N TRP A 53 9.78 -19.46 9.07
CA TRP A 53 8.80 -20.11 8.20
C TRP A 53 9.22 -21.51 7.73
N LEU A 54 10.53 -21.74 7.58
CA LEU A 54 11.09 -23.04 7.24
C LEU A 54 11.16 -24.00 8.45
N GLU A 55 11.05 -23.49 9.67
CA GLU A 55 11.08 -24.30 10.89
C GLU A 55 10.03 -25.42 10.80
N ALA A 56 10.51 -26.65 10.94
CA ALA A 56 9.69 -27.85 10.92
C ALA A 56 9.30 -28.25 12.35
N GLN A 57 8.01 -28.47 12.56
CA GLN A 57 7.45 -28.99 13.80
C GLN A 57 6.37 -30.03 13.42
N ASP A 58 6.46 -31.24 13.99
CA ASP A 58 5.51 -32.35 13.72
C ASP A 58 5.36 -32.69 12.23
N ALA A 59 6.49 -32.90 11.53
CA ALA A 59 6.58 -33.26 10.11
C ALA A 59 6.05 -32.21 9.10
N THR A 60 5.66 -31.01 9.55
CA THR A 60 5.23 -29.90 8.69
C THR A 60 5.95 -28.59 9.07
N ASN A 61 6.12 -27.67 8.13
CA ASN A 61 6.71 -26.36 8.40
C ASN A 61 5.63 -25.32 8.74
N ASN A 62 6.05 -24.15 9.23
CA ASN A 62 5.14 -23.06 9.56
C ASN A 62 4.34 -22.55 8.34
N PHE A 63 4.85 -22.71 7.12
CA PHE A 63 4.07 -22.41 5.90
C PHE A 63 2.81 -23.28 5.76
N ALA A 64 2.89 -24.56 6.12
CA ALA A 64 1.75 -25.49 6.05
C ALA A 64 0.69 -25.20 7.12
N LYS A 65 1.09 -24.61 8.25
CA LYS A 65 0.20 -24.26 9.37
C LYS A 65 -0.55 -22.93 9.16
N ALA A 66 -0.04 -22.07 8.28
CA ALA A 66 -0.65 -20.76 8.04
C ALA A 66 -2.06 -20.87 7.43
N THR A 67 -2.97 -20.02 7.92
CA THR A 67 -4.37 -19.97 7.47
C THR A 67 -4.61 -18.76 6.58
N ALA A 68 -5.60 -18.85 5.68
CA ALA A 68 -5.95 -17.71 4.83
C ALA A 68 -6.35 -16.51 5.71
N TYR A 69 -5.78 -15.33 5.40
CA TYR A 69 -6.23 -14.09 6.01
C TYR A 69 -7.50 -13.63 5.31
N THR A 70 -8.64 -14.10 5.80
CA THR A 70 -9.94 -13.62 5.37
C THR A 70 -10.35 -12.45 6.25
N THR A 71 -10.40 -11.25 5.67
CA THR A 71 -11.35 -10.27 6.19
C THR A 71 -12.71 -10.77 5.75
N GLU A 72 -13.54 -11.25 6.70
CA GLU A 72 -14.96 -11.49 6.47
C GLU A 72 -15.52 -10.26 5.73
N THR A 73 -15.80 -10.40 4.43
CA THR A 73 -16.52 -9.39 3.69
C THR A 73 -17.95 -9.48 4.14
N VAL A 74 -18.27 -8.85 5.28
CA VAL A 74 -19.64 -8.42 5.54
C VAL A 74 -19.99 -7.59 4.31
N ALA A 75 -21.05 -7.97 3.59
CA ALA A 75 -21.43 -7.31 2.34
C ALA A 75 -21.34 -5.80 2.56
N ALA A 76 -20.35 -5.16 1.93
CA ALA A 76 -20.15 -3.74 2.10
C ALA A 76 -21.47 -3.08 1.73
N SER A 77 -21.95 -2.14 2.55
CA SER A 77 -23.02 -1.24 2.14
C SER A 77 -22.68 -0.75 0.74
N LYS A 78 -23.63 -0.82 -0.20
CA LYS A 78 -23.40 -0.40 -1.60
C LYS A 78 -22.59 0.89 -1.57
N LEU A 79 -21.42 0.84 -2.21
CA LEU A 79 -20.51 1.98 -2.32
C LEU A 79 -21.26 3.05 -3.12
N ASN A 80 -21.99 3.92 -2.43
CA ASN A 80 -22.66 5.06 -3.01
C ASN A 80 -21.61 6.16 -3.19
N SER A 81 -20.72 5.95 -4.18
CA SER A 81 -19.79 6.99 -4.61
C SER A 81 -20.57 7.96 -5.51
N SER A 82 -21.23 8.95 -4.89
CA SER A 82 -21.76 10.11 -5.60
C SER A 82 -20.66 11.16 -5.72
N GLY A 83 -19.65 10.87 -6.54
CA GLY A 83 -18.53 11.77 -6.79
C GLY A 83 -17.54 11.13 -7.75
N ALA A 84 -17.08 11.88 -8.75
CA ALA A 84 -16.02 11.39 -9.62
C ALA A 84 -14.74 11.15 -8.80
N TYR A 85 -14.08 10.01 -9.00
CA TYR A 85 -12.74 9.78 -8.47
C TYR A 85 -11.80 10.81 -9.08
N THR A 86 -11.28 11.72 -8.25
CA THR A 86 -10.19 12.63 -8.62
C THR A 86 -8.89 12.02 -8.08
N PRO A 87 -7.99 11.52 -8.95
CA PRO A 87 -6.67 11.08 -8.53
C PRO A 87 -5.97 12.20 -7.75
N ASP A 88 -5.43 11.85 -6.60
CA ASP A 88 -4.62 12.70 -5.72
C ASP A 88 -3.18 12.88 -6.22
N GLY A 89 -2.82 12.19 -7.30
CA GLY A 89 -1.53 12.32 -7.96
C GLY A 89 -1.51 11.66 -9.34
N LYS A 90 -0.35 11.76 -10.01
CA LYS A 90 -0.11 10.99 -11.24
C LYS A 90 -0.10 9.50 -10.88
N PRO A 91 -0.72 8.62 -11.69
CA PRO A 91 -0.58 7.19 -11.49
C PRO A 91 0.89 6.81 -11.36
N GLY A 92 1.22 5.99 -10.35
CA GLY A 92 2.53 5.37 -10.28
C GLY A 92 2.73 4.50 -11.52
N VAL A 93 3.62 4.91 -12.42
CA VAL A 93 3.98 4.11 -13.59
C VAL A 93 5.24 3.33 -13.25
N VAL A 94 5.16 2.01 -13.27
CA VAL A 94 6.38 1.20 -13.35
C VAL A 94 6.65 0.94 -14.83
N ALA A 95 7.70 1.58 -15.36
CA ALA A 95 8.08 1.36 -16.74
C ALA A 95 8.36 -0.14 -16.96
N PRO A 96 7.81 -0.75 -18.03
CA PRO A 96 8.20 -2.11 -18.38
C PRO A 96 9.69 -2.10 -18.73
N ILE A 97 10.51 -2.75 -17.91
CA ILE A 97 11.84 -3.15 -18.34
C ILE A 97 11.68 -4.53 -18.98
N GLY A 98 11.95 -4.65 -20.29
CA GLY A 98 11.64 -5.91 -20.98
C GLY A 98 11.49 -5.87 -22.50
N GLU A 99 12.08 -4.90 -23.22
CA GLU A 99 12.34 -5.07 -24.66
C GLU A 99 13.49 -6.08 -24.92
N GLU A 100 14.00 -6.72 -23.87
CA GLU A 100 14.87 -7.89 -24.00
C GLU A 100 14.18 -8.94 -24.89
N LYS A 101 14.93 -9.46 -25.86
CA LYS A 101 14.44 -10.40 -26.86
C LYS A 101 13.81 -11.61 -26.16
N LYS A 102 12.48 -11.72 -26.20
CA LYS A 102 11.76 -12.87 -25.64
C LYS A 102 12.23 -14.14 -26.35
N SER A 103 12.87 -15.05 -25.62
CA SER A 103 13.14 -16.39 -26.14
C SER A 103 11.81 -17.14 -26.21
N THR A 104 11.37 -17.48 -27.42
CA THR A 104 10.19 -18.29 -27.64
C THR A 104 10.50 -19.74 -27.27
N SER A 105 10.02 -20.19 -26.11
CA SER A 105 10.06 -21.60 -25.71
C SER A 105 8.69 -22.24 -25.90
N VAL A 106 8.62 -23.35 -26.64
CA VAL A 106 7.42 -24.19 -26.74
C VAL A 106 7.24 -24.91 -25.40
N VAL A 107 6.27 -24.46 -24.59
CA VAL A 107 5.97 -25.09 -23.30
C VAL A 107 4.79 -26.04 -23.47
N LYS A 108 5.03 -27.35 -23.32
CA LYS A 108 3.97 -28.39 -23.37
C LYS A 108 3.08 -28.41 -22.12
N ASN A 109 3.53 -27.75 -21.05
CA ASN A 109 2.77 -27.53 -19.82
C ASN A 109 2.45 -26.04 -19.68
N VAL A 110 1.28 -25.72 -19.11
CA VAL A 110 1.00 -24.37 -18.62
C VAL A 110 1.97 -24.10 -17.47
N ASN A 111 3.10 -23.46 -17.76
CA ASN A 111 3.94 -22.89 -16.72
C ASN A 111 3.14 -21.72 -16.13
N LEU A 112 2.54 -21.95 -14.96
CA LEU A 112 1.96 -20.85 -14.19
C LEU A 112 3.04 -19.77 -14.05
N PRO A 113 2.71 -18.49 -14.30
CA PRO A 113 3.68 -17.43 -14.13
C PRO A 113 4.18 -17.46 -12.68
N LYS A 114 5.48 -17.73 -12.51
CA LYS A 114 6.14 -17.75 -11.19
C LYS A 114 6.13 -16.39 -10.49
N SER A 115 5.51 -15.36 -11.10
CA SER A 115 5.32 -14.05 -10.50
C SER A 115 4.19 -14.01 -9.47
N ILE A 116 3.26 -14.97 -9.46
CA ILE A 116 2.17 -15.03 -8.47
C ILE A 116 2.56 -16.01 -7.37
N GLY A 117 2.27 -15.67 -6.12
CA GLY A 117 2.59 -16.50 -4.98
C GLY A 117 1.78 -16.17 -3.74
N LYS A 118 2.21 -16.75 -2.63
CA LYS A 118 1.65 -16.44 -1.31
C LYS A 118 2.56 -15.49 -0.57
N VAL A 119 1.95 -14.60 0.19
CA VAL A 119 2.63 -13.85 1.24
C VAL A 119 2.22 -14.43 2.57
N PHE A 120 3.18 -14.67 3.45
CA PHE A 120 2.98 -15.19 4.79
C PHE A 120 3.42 -14.16 5.82
N PHE A 121 2.70 -14.07 6.93
CA PHE A 121 2.98 -13.12 7.99
C PHE A 121 2.33 -13.56 9.31
N LEU A 122 2.75 -12.94 10.41
CA LEU A 122 2.08 -12.98 11.69
C LEU A 122 1.17 -11.77 11.82
N ASP A 123 -0.11 -12.01 12.11
CA ASP A 123 -1.02 -10.91 12.44
C ASP A 123 -0.71 -10.31 13.83
N SER A 124 -1.36 -9.21 14.19
CA SER A 124 -1.18 -8.54 15.49
C SER A 124 -1.49 -9.43 16.71
N LYS A 125 -2.14 -10.58 16.50
CA LYS A 125 -2.42 -11.60 17.53
C LYS A 125 -1.39 -12.73 17.53
N GLY A 126 -0.31 -12.60 16.76
CA GLY A 126 0.74 -13.60 16.60
C GLY A 126 0.32 -14.83 15.79
N LYS A 127 -0.80 -14.79 15.06
CA LYS A 127 -1.28 -15.95 14.29
C LYS A 127 -0.62 -15.99 12.92
N GLN A 128 -0.27 -17.20 12.48
CA GLN A 128 0.26 -17.46 11.13
C GLN A 128 -0.84 -17.33 10.07
N ARG A 129 -0.66 -16.37 9.17
CA ARG A 129 -1.63 -16.00 8.15
C ARG A 129 -0.98 -15.95 6.76
N TRP A 130 -1.81 -16.09 5.72
CA TRP A 130 -1.37 -15.87 4.34
C TRP A 130 -2.39 -15.11 3.50
N CYS A 131 -1.88 -14.29 2.58
CA CYS A 131 -2.61 -13.70 1.46
C CYS A 131 -1.99 -14.13 0.12
N SER A 132 -2.58 -13.68 -0.98
CA SER A 132 -1.98 -13.74 -2.31
C SER A 132 -1.18 -12.46 -2.59
N ALA A 133 -0.11 -12.58 -3.38
CA ALA A 133 0.67 -11.44 -3.85
C ALA A 133 1.29 -11.74 -5.22
N THR A 134 1.75 -10.69 -5.90
CA THR A 134 2.47 -10.85 -7.16
C THR A 134 3.72 -9.99 -7.22
N SER A 135 4.83 -10.56 -7.69
CA SER A 135 6.01 -9.79 -8.05
C SER A 135 5.72 -9.01 -9.33
N ILE A 136 5.89 -7.70 -9.26
CA ILE A 136 5.75 -6.82 -10.42
C ILE A 136 7.12 -6.38 -10.88
N GLN A 137 7.21 -6.06 -12.17
CA GLN A 137 8.43 -5.50 -12.71
C GLN A 137 8.74 -4.18 -11.98
N SER A 138 10.00 -3.96 -11.59
CA SER A 138 10.47 -2.70 -11.00
C SER A 138 11.93 -2.44 -11.35
N LYS A 139 12.40 -1.20 -11.14
CA LYS A 139 13.78 -0.78 -11.41
C LYS A 139 14.81 -1.71 -10.77
N TYR A 140 14.54 -2.18 -9.55
CA TYR A 140 15.45 -3.02 -8.76
C TYR A 140 15.02 -4.50 -8.70
N ARG A 141 13.98 -4.89 -9.45
CA ARG A 141 13.49 -6.28 -9.58
C ARG A 141 13.14 -6.95 -8.24
N ASN A 142 12.71 -6.17 -7.25
CA ASN A 142 12.42 -6.60 -5.89
C ASN A 142 11.08 -6.08 -5.35
N LEU A 143 10.11 -5.81 -6.23
CA LEU A 143 8.81 -5.24 -5.86
C LEU A 143 7.70 -6.29 -5.89
N VAL A 144 6.93 -6.35 -4.80
CA VAL A 144 5.78 -7.24 -4.63
C VAL A 144 4.54 -6.39 -4.37
N SER A 145 3.44 -6.69 -5.07
CA SER A 145 2.14 -6.05 -4.90
C SER A 145 1.17 -6.98 -4.18
N THR A 146 0.45 -6.43 -3.20
CA THR A 146 -0.59 -7.09 -2.41
C THR A 146 -1.57 -6.05 -1.85
N ALA A 147 -2.62 -6.49 -1.16
CA ALA A 147 -3.56 -5.61 -0.47
C ALA A 147 -2.95 -5.00 0.82
N GLY A 148 -3.37 -3.78 1.18
CA GLY A 148 -2.87 -3.09 2.38
C GLY A 148 -3.05 -3.89 3.67
N HIS A 149 -4.22 -4.51 3.86
CA HIS A 149 -4.51 -5.35 5.03
C HIS A 149 -3.65 -6.63 5.13
N CYS A 150 -2.92 -7.00 4.07
CA CYS A 150 -1.98 -8.12 4.08
C CYS A 150 -0.56 -7.69 4.49
N VAL A 151 -0.35 -6.39 4.73
CA VAL A 151 0.94 -5.79 5.12
C VAL A 151 0.81 -5.03 6.43
N TYR A 152 -0.36 -4.49 6.73
CA TYR A 152 -0.62 -3.60 7.85
C TYR A 152 -1.91 -3.97 8.57
N ASP A 153 -1.92 -3.91 9.91
CA ASP A 153 -3.15 -4.11 10.68
C ASP A 153 -4.03 -2.86 10.62
N ASP A 154 -4.95 -2.88 9.67
CA ASP A 154 -5.93 -1.83 9.41
C ASP A 154 -7.00 -1.73 10.50
N LYS A 155 -7.30 -2.83 11.21
CA LYS A 155 -8.35 -2.85 12.25
C LYS A 155 -7.90 -2.19 13.53
N ALA A 156 -6.67 -2.45 13.95
CA ALA A 156 -6.07 -1.81 15.10
C ALA A 156 -5.39 -0.47 14.74
N ASN A 157 -5.28 -0.16 13.46
CA ASN A 157 -4.43 0.92 12.93
C ASN A 157 -3.04 0.88 13.58
N ALA A 158 -2.44 -0.31 13.57
CA ALA A 158 -1.26 -0.66 14.35
C ALA A 158 -0.01 -0.77 13.48
N SER A 159 0.92 -1.69 13.77
CA SER A 159 2.16 -1.84 13.00
C SER A 159 1.96 -2.65 11.70
N VAL A 160 2.98 -2.63 10.84
CA VAL A 160 3.14 -3.66 9.81
C VAL A 160 3.16 -5.08 10.41
N MET A 161 2.74 -6.06 9.61
CA MET A 161 2.70 -7.47 10.01
C MET A 161 4.11 -8.04 10.25
N ASP A 162 4.28 -8.89 11.26
CA ASP A 162 5.59 -9.48 11.59
C ASP A 162 5.91 -10.71 10.71
N LYS A 163 7.19 -11.07 10.59
CA LYS A 163 7.70 -12.19 9.79
C LYS A 163 7.15 -12.19 8.35
N TRP A 164 6.99 -11.02 7.75
CA TRP A 164 6.41 -10.92 6.41
C TRP A 164 7.37 -11.51 5.36
N VAL A 165 6.90 -12.49 4.57
CA VAL A 165 7.68 -13.10 3.48
C VAL A 165 6.81 -13.41 2.27
N PHE A 166 7.32 -13.11 1.08
CA PHE A 166 6.70 -13.49 -0.18
C PHE A 166 7.35 -14.75 -0.75
N VAL A 167 6.54 -15.76 -1.07
CA VAL A 167 6.95 -17.02 -1.69
C VAL A 167 6.28 -17.14 -3.06
N PRO A 168 6.99 -16.81 -4.16
CA PRO A 168 6.48 -16.97 -5.51
C PRO A 168 6.16 -18.44 -5.80
N GLY A 169 5.13 -18.72 -6.60
CA GLY A 169 4.82 -20.08 -7.04
C GLY A 169 4.51 -21.10 -5.92
N TYR A 170 4.25 -20.65 -4.69
CA TYR A 170 3.99 -21.54 -3.56
C TYR A 170 2.81 -22.48 -3.86
N TYR A 171 3.04 -23.78 -3.69
CA TYR A 171 2.02 -24.80 -3.91
C TYR A 171 2.15 -25.94 -2.90
N GLN A 172 1.14 -26.13 -2.06
CA GLN A 172 1.03 -27.25 -1.11
C GLN A 172 2.31 -27.51 -0.29
N GLY A 173 2.87 -26.48 0.34
CA GLY A 173 4.09 -26.60 1.17
C GLY A 173 5.40 -26.58 0.38
N LYS A 174 5.35 -26.56 -0.96
CA LYS A 174 6.53 -26.43 -1.81
C LYS A 174 6.83 -24.95 -2.04
N THR A 175 8.01 -24.54 -1.60
CA THR A 175 8.66 -23.30 -2.05
C THR A 175 9.46 -23.60 -3.33
N PRO A 176 9.63 -22.65 -4.26
CA PRO A 176 10.49 -22.82 -5.43
C PRO A 176 11.94 -23.12 -5.08
#